data_AF-A0A7W1N102-F1
#
_entry.id   AF-A0A7W1N102-F1
#
_cell.length_a   1.000
_cell.length_b   1.000
_cell.length_c   1.000
_cell.angle_alpha   90.00
_cell.angle_beta   90.00
_cell.angle_gamma   90.00
#
_symmetry.space_group_name_H-M   'P 1'
#
loop_
_entity.id
_entity.type
_entity.pdbx_description
1 polymer ?
#
loop_
_entity_poly.entity_id
_entity_poly.type
_entity_poly.pdbx_seq_one_letter_code
_entity_poly.pdbx_strand_id
1 'polypeptide(L)'
;MPAATLSRRQFKGFRTADYPAPAGHRKLAFDGSWNLTGIEPTIFPVPSAVVHGRRAGAGEPASAMPTMGEVWSGRLPDHRRPWADAARAITVQEGAASVVEDAPGSPYEARFRNGATIYPRVLLFVERASAGPLGVPVGVRRVRSARSALDKPPWKHLQSLEEAVEERFILPIHLGSTITPYRALDPVEAVIPWIGDRLLDDDDPVLDDIPGLAAWWTRAVSLWELHRSERSTL
;
A
#
# COMPACT_ATOMS: atom_id res chain seq x y z
N MET A 1 4.62 -0.43 -26.09
CA MET A 1 4.33 -0.63 -24.66
C MET A 1 4.74 0.61 -23.88
N PRO A 2 4.14 0.93 -22.73
CA PRO A 2 4.71 1.95 -21.84
C PRO A 2 6.15 1.57 -21.44
N ALA A 3 7.07 2.53 -21.36
CA ALA A 3 8.46 2.29 -20.94
C ALA A 3 8.55 1.65 -19.55
N ALA A 4 7.53 1.87 -18.71
CA ALA A 4 7.37 1.20 -17.42
C ALA A 4 7.39 -0.33 -17.51
N THR A 5 7.03 -0.92 -18.66
CA THR A 5 7.09 -2.36 -18.89
C THR A 5 8.51 -2.92 -18.75
N LEU A 6 9.53 -2.15 -19.09
CA LEU A 6 10.94 -2.56 -19.00
C LEU A 6 11.43 -2.65 -17.55
N SER A 7 10.88 -1.84 -16.65
CA SER A 7 11.49 -1.59 -15.34
C SER A 7 10.57 -1.78 -14.13
N ARG A 8 9.33 -1.31 -14.20
CA ARG A 8 8.48 -1.17 -12.99
C ARG A 8 7.96 -2.51 -12.47
N ARG A 9 7.77 -2.61 -11.14
CA ARG A 9 7.38 -3.83 -10.42
C ARG A 9 6.03 -4.41 -10.87
N GLN A 10 5.06 -3.56 -11.23
CA GLN A 10 3.76 -4.03 -11.71
C GLN A 10 3.88 -4.86 -13.01
N PHE A 11 4.96 -4.69 -13.78
CA PHE A 11 5.26 -5.47 -14.98
C PHE A 11 6.25 -6.62 -14.73
N LYS A 12 6.64 -6.90 -13.48
CA LYS A 12 7.56 -8.01 -13.17
C LYS A 12 7.04 -9.35 -13.70
N GLY A 13 5.75 -9.63 -13.50
CA GLY A 13 5.12 -10.85 -14.03
C GLY A 13 4.99 -10.86 -15.56
N PHE A 14 4.99 -9.70 -16.22
CA PHE A 14 5.07 -9.65 -17.68
C PHE A 14 6.46 -10.06 -18.17
N ARG A 15 7.52 -9.59 -17.51
CA ARG A 15 8.89 -9.88 -17.90
C ARG A 15 9.32 -11.34 -17.70
N THR A 16 8.54 -12.18 -17.00
CA THR A 16 8.86 -13.62 -16.84
C THR A 16 8.56 -14.46 -18.08
N ALA A 17 7.76 -13.94 -19.01
CA ALA A 17 7.33 -14.64 -20.23
C ALA A 17 6.51 -15.91 -19.99
N ASP A 18 6.02 -16.14 -18.77
CA ASP A 18 5.21 -17.30 -18.40
C ASP A 18 3.89 -16.85 -17.76
N TYR A 19 2.79 -17.12 -18.46
CA TYR A 19 1.47 -16.61 -18.12
C TYR A 19 0.47 -17.72 -17.83
N PRO A 20 -0.23 -17.69 -16.68
CA PRO A 20 -1.33 -18.60 -16.43
C PRO A 20 -2.48 -18.33 -17.40
N ALA A 21 -3.06 -19.39 -17.94
CA ALA A 21 -4.23 -19.38 -18.80
C ALA A 21 -5.16 -20.56 -18.46
N PRO A 22 -6.44 -20.54 -18.89
CA PRO A 22 -7.40 -21.62 -18.56
C PRO A 22 -6.95 -23.01 -19.00
N ALA A 23 -6.14 -23.11 -20.06
CA ALA A 23 -5.62 -24.38 -20.61
C ALA A 23 -4.16 -24.65 -20.20
N GLY A 24 -3.71 -24.11 -19.06
CA GLY A 24 -2.33 -24.24 -18.58
C GLY A 24 -1.52 -22.96 -18.77
N HIS A 25 -0.23 -23.08 -19.04
CA HIS A 25 0.66 -21.92 -19.16
C HIS A 25 0.89 -21.52 -20.62
N ARG A 26 0.82 -20.21 -20.91
CA ARG A 26 1.25 -19.64 -22.19
C ARG A 26 2.64 -19.07 -22.02
N LYS A 27 3.61 -19.66 -22.70
CA LYS A 27 5.01 -19.25 -22.66
C LYS A 27 5.39 -18.43 -23.88
N LEU A 28 6.20 -17.40 -23.66
CA LEU A 28 6.84 -16.60 -24.70
C LEU A 28 8.37 -16.76 -24.58
N ALA A 29 9.06 -16.45 -25.67
CA ALA A 29 10.49 -16.20 -25.65
C ALA A 29 10.71 -14.74 -26.05
N PHE A 30 11.19 -13.91 -25.11
CA PHE A 30 11.58 -12.55 -25.42
C PHE A 30 12.97 -12.51 -26.07
N ASP A 31 13.10 -11.68 -27.10
CA ASP A 31 14.32 -11.54 -27.90
C ASP A 31 15.10 -10.25 -27.53
N GLY A 32 14.40 -9.24 -27.01
CA GLY A 32 15.02 -7.98 -26.62
C GLY A 32 14.01 -6.85 -26.45
N SER A 33 14.50 -5.65 -26.21
CA SER A 33 13.66 -4.47 -26.06
C SER A 33 14.33 -3.20 -26.55
N TRP A 34 13.52 -2.21 -26.91
CA TRP A 34 13.96 -0.85 -27.20
C TRP A 34 13.39 0.11 -26.18
N ASN A 35 14.23 0.94 -25.59
CA ASN A 35 13.84 2.06 -24.77
C ASN A 35 13.85 3.35 -25.61
N LEU A 36 12.68 3.96 -25.81
CA LEU A 36 12.51 5.16 -26.64
C LEU A 36 12.43 6.46 -25.81
N THR A 37 12.66 6.40 -24.50
CA THR A 37 12.50 7.57 -23.62
C THR A 37 13.54 8.67 -23.85
N GLY A 38 14.65 8.37 -24.52
CA GLY A 38 15.70 9.33 -24.83
C GLY A 38 15.48 10.13 -26.11
N ILE A 39 14.37 9.91 -26.84
CA ILE A 39 14.07 10.65 -28.07
C ILE A 39 13.24 11.90 -27.74
N GLU A 40 13.76 13.05 -28.13
CA GLU A 40 13.11 14.35 -28.03
C GLU A 40 12.72 14.90 -29.41
N PRO A 41 11.64 15.69 -29.53
CA PRO A 41 10.52 15.76 -28.59
C PRO A 41 9.85 14.40 -28.44
N THR A 42 9.13 14.20 -27.33
CA THR A 42 8.47 12.91 -27.01
C THR A 42 7.60 12.43 -28.16
N ILE A 43 7.99 11.33 -28.81
CA ILE A 43 7.31 10.78 -30.00
C ILE A 43 5.97 10.11 -29.70
N PHE A 44 5.65 9.90 -28.43
CA PHE A 44 4.36 9.38 -27.96
C PHE A 44 3.88 10.17 -26.73
N PRO A 45 2.56 10.25 -26.48
CA PRO A 45 2.02 10.91 -25.28
C PRO A 45 2.47 10.28 -23.95
N VAL A 46 2.90 9.02 -23.98
CA VAL A 46 3.41 8.28 -22.83
C VAL A 46 4.83 7.78 -23.16
N PRO A 47 5.79 7.89 -22.23
CA PRO A 47 7.11 7.27 -22.38
C PRO A 47 6.96 5.82 -22.83
N SER A 48 7.56 5.46 -23.97
CA SER A 48 7.25 4.22 -24.68
C SER A 48 8.50 3.36 -24.91
N ALA A 49 8.25 2.06 -25.09
CA ALA A 49 9.23 1.04 -25.38
C ALA A 49 8.66 0.02 -26.37
N VAL A 50 9.57 -0.66 -27.08
CA VAL A 50 9.27 -1.82 -27.93
C VAL A 50 9.78 -3.07 -27.23
N VAL A 51 9.00 -4.14 -27.30
CA VAL A 51 9.38 -5.45 -26.74
C VAL A 51 9.28 -6.46 -27.88
N HIS A 52 10.36 -7.17 -28.12
CA HIS A 52 10.46 -8.19 -29.15
C HIS A 52 10.35 -9.57 -28.52
N GLY A 53 9.60 -10.45 -29.16
CA GLY A 53 9.44 -11.81 -28.69
C GLY A 53 8.50 -12.62 -29.56
N ARG A 54 8.55 -13.93 -29.35
CA ARG A 54 7.72 -14.91 -30.05
C ARG A 54 7.00 -15.82 -29.07
N ARG A 55 5.98 -16.51 -29.56
CA ARG A 55 5.38 -17.63 -28.82
C ARG A 55 6.43 -18.75 -28.69
N ALA A 56 6.61 -19.27 -27.47
CA ALA A 56 7.43 -20.45 -27.25
C ALA A 56 6.71 -21.68 -27.84
N GLY A 57 7.47 -22.55 -28.52
CA GLY A 57 6.96 -23.80 -29.09
C GLY A 57 6.45 -24.77 -28.03
N ALA A 58 5.75 -25.82 -28.46
CA ALA A 58 5.31 -26.88 -27.56
C ALA A 58 6.54 -27.56 -26.91
N GLY A 59 6.66 -27.49 -25.59
CA GLY A 59 7.80 -28.02 -24.84
C GLY A 59 8.98 -27.05 -24.67
N GLU A 60 8.97 -25.88 -25.32
CA GLU A 60 10.01 -24.86 -25.10
C GLU A 60 9.80 -24.14 -23.75
N PRO A 61 10.89 -23.85 -23.00
CA PRO A 61 10.81 -23.04 -21.81
C PRO A 61 10.48 -21.58 -22.14
N ALA A 62 9.96 -20.85 -21.16
CA ALA A 62 9.79 -19.40 -21.28
C ALA A 62 11.16 -18.72 -21.25
N SER A 63 11.39 -17.74 -22.13
CA SER A 63 12.58 -16.89 -22.07
C SER A 63 12.18 -15.53 -21.52
N ALA A 64 12.61 -15.24 -20.30
CA ALA A 64 12.37 -13.98 -19.63
C ALA A 64 12.96 -12.80 -20.43
N MET A 65 12.42 -11.61 -20.20
CA MET A 65 12.88 -10.41 -20.89
C MET A 65 14.33 -10.13 -20.51
N PRO A 66 15.24 -9.98 -21.49
CA PRO A 66 16.61 -9.60 -21.22
C PRO A 66 16.69 -8.26 -20.48
N THR A 67 17.64 -8.15 -19.55
CA THR A 67 17.92 -6.91 -18.81
C THR A 67 18.67 -5.89 -19.67
N MET A 68 19.36 -6.36 -20.71
CA MET A 68 19.96 -5.52 -21.75
C MET A 68 19.04 -5.40 -22.96
N GLY A 69 19.06 -4.24 -23.59
CA GLY A 69 18.35 -3.94 -24.82
C GLY A 69 18.96 -2.73 -25.49
N GLU A 70 18.25 -2.16 -26.45
CA GLU A 70 18.69 -0.97 -27.14
C GLU A 70 18.10 0.27 -26.46
N VAL A 71 18.94 1.24 -26.17
CA VAL A 71 18.55 2.57 -25.70
C VAL A 71 18.67 3.53 -26.86
N TRP A 72 17.53 4.09 -27.25
CA TRP A 72 17.42 5.03 -28.36
C TRP A 72 17.36 6.44 -27.79
N SER A 73 18.26 7.29 -28.25
CA SER A 73 18.33 8.70 -27.82
C SER A 73 18.59 9.62 -28.99
N GLY A 74 18.12 10.85 -28.92
CA GLY A 74 18.35 11.82 -29.99
C GLY A 74 17.33 12.93 -29.98
N ARG A 75 17.66 14.03 -30.65
CA ARG A 75 16.78 15.20 -30.75
C ARG A 75 16.38 15.42 -32.19
N LEU A 76 15.11 15.20 -32.48
CA LEU A 76 14.47 15.47 -33.75
C LEU A 76 13.93 16.91 -33.76
N PRO A 77 14.07 17.65 -34.88
CA PRO A 77 13.51 19.00 -34.98
C PRO A 77 11.98 19.04 -34.86
N ASP A 78 11.30 18.00 -35.34
CA ASP A 78 9.85 17.86 -35.37
C ASP A 78 9.46 16.37 -35.51
N HIS A 79 8.17 16.05 -35.35
CA HIS A 79 7.66 14.67 -35.42
C HIS A 79 7.43 14.13 -36.83
N ARG A 80 7.55 14.96 -37.88
CA ARG A 80 7.08 14.64 -39.24
C ARG A 80 8.24 14.60 -40.22
N ARG A 81 9.09 13.57 -40.09
CA ARG A 81 10.23 13.37 -40.99
C ARG A 81 10.29 11.97 -41.58
N PRO A 82 10.85 11.83 -42.79
CA PRO A 82 11.25 10.53 -43.32
C PRO A 82 12.24 9.85 -42.36
N TRP A 83 12.13 8.53 -42.26
CA TRP A 83 13.01 7.73 -41.40
C TRP A 83 14.49 7.96 -41.69
N ALA A 84 14.88 8.12 -42.96
CA ALA A 84 16.27 8.36 -43.35
C ALA A 84 16.90 9.64 -42.77
N ASP A 85 16.08 10.65 -42.44
CA ASP A 85 16.54 11.86 -41.77
C ASP A 85 16.53 11.70 -40.25
N ALA A 86 15.49 11.07 -39.71
CA ALA A 86 15.37 10.80 -38.27
C ALA A 86 16.50 9.88 -37.76
N ALA A 87 16.84 8.84 -38.53
CA ALA A 87 17.89 7.88 -38.19
C ALA A 87 19.28 8.54 -38.05
N ARG A 88 19.53 9.65 -38.76
CA ARG A 88 20.80 10.41 -38.65
C ARG A 88 20.90 11.22 -37.35
N ALA A 89 19.77 11.55 -36.72
CA ALA A 89 19.70 12.31 -35.48
C ALA A 89 19.47 11.43 -34.24
N ILE A 90 19.31 10.11 -34.43
CA ILE A 90 19.11 9.13 -33.38
C ILE A 90 20.37 8.30 -33.21
N THR A 91 20.80 8.16 -31.96
CA THR A 91 21.87 7.26 -31.54
C THR A 91 21.23 6.06 -30.86
N VAL A 92 21.65 4.86 -31.28
CA VAL A 92 21.25 3.59 -30.68
C VAL A 92 22.45 2.98 -30.00
N GLN A 93 22.31 2.62 -28.73
CA GLN A 93 23.35 1.98 -27.94
C GLN A 93 22.77 0.78 -27.22
N GLU A 94 23.58 -0.28 -27.05
CA GLU A 94 23.23 -1.29 -26.08
C GLU A 94 23.31 -0.69 -24.68
N GLY A 95 22.28 -0.93 -23.89
CA GLY A 95 22.22 -0.48 -22.53
C GLY A 95 21.33 -1.39 -21.70
N ALA A 96 21.49 -1.32 -20.39
CA ALA A 96 20.47 -1.85 -19.52
C ALA A 96 19.14 -1.19 -19.92
N ALA A 97 18.10 -1.99 -20.15
CA ALA A 97 16.74 -1.55 -20.44
C ALA A 97 16.16 -0.90 -19.19
N SER A 98 16.78 0.21 -18.76
CA SER A 98 16.88 0.73 -17.39
C SER A 98 15.94 -0.02 -16.47
N VAL A 99 16.33 -1.21 -16.00
CA VAL A 99 15.75 -1.73 -14.77
C VAL A 99 16.25 -0.68 -13.79
N VAL A 100 15.42 0.34 -13.57
CA VAL A 100 15.56 1.19 -12.41
C VAL A 100 15.50 0.15 -11.31
N GLU A 101 16.69 -0.26 -10.83
CA GLU A 101 16.82 -0.94 -9.55
C GLU A 101 15.85 -0.22 -8.66
N ASP A 102 14.91 -1.00 -8.10
CA ASP A 102 13.84 -0.53 -7.24
C ASP A 102 14.34 0.72 -6.55
N ALA A 103 13.77 1.89 -6.89
CA ALA A 103 14.13 3.14 -6.23
C ALA A 103 14.18 2.77 -4.75
N PRO A 104 15.35 2.91 -4.07
CA PRO A 104 15.65 2.12 -2.89
C PRO A 104 14.42 2.17 -2.00
N GLY A 105 13.87 0.98 -1.73
CA GLY A 105 12.69 0.85 -0.90
C GLY A 105 12.87 1.76 0.31
N SER A 106 11.79 2.43 0.74
CA SER A 106 11.86 3.42 1.82
C SER A 106 12.83 2.92 2.91
N PRO A 107 13.76 3.73 3.43
CA PRO A 107 14.65 3.32 4.52
C PRO A 107 13.89 2.77 5.74
N TYR A 108 12.59 3.02 5.81
CA TYR A 108 11.68 2.53 6.82
C TYR A 108 10.87 1.29 6.42
N GLU A 109 11.05 0.71 5.23
CA GLU A 109 10.26 -0.43 4.72
C GLU A 109 10.27 -1.60 5.72
N ALA A 110 11.44 -1.93 6.26
CA ALA A 110 11.59 -2.98 7.27
C ALA A 110 10.88 -2.66 8.60
N ARG A 111 10.56 -1.38 8.87
CA ARG A 111 9.86 -0.94 10.09
C ARG A 111 8.34 -0.99 9.96
N PHE A 112 7.80 -1.11 8.75
CA PHE A 112 6.35 -1.14 8.52
C PHE A 112 5.92 -2.50 7.97
N ARG A 113 5.26 -3.31 8.80
CA ARG A 113 4.69 -4.60 8.36
C ARG A 113 3.29 -4.49 7.79
N ASN A 114 2.49 -3.54 8.30
CA ASN A 114 1.09 -3.32 7.92
C ASN A 114 0.79 -1.87 7.52
N GLY A 115 1.80 -1.09 7.11
CA GLY A 115 1.65 0.35 6.92
C GLY A 115 1.15 1.05 8.20
N ALA A 116 0.53 2.22 8.07
CA ALA A 116 -0.11 2.92 9.19
C ALA A 116 -1.56 2.40 9.39
N THR A 117 -1.70 1.18 9.90
CA THR A 117 -3.03 0.58 10.16
C THR A 117 -3.22 0.28 11.64
N ILE A 118 -4.35 0.73 12.20
CA ILE A 118 -4.76 0.46 13.58
C ILE A 118 -5.78 -0.69 13.55
N TYR A 119 -5.46 -1.80 14.21
CA TYR A 119 -6.24 -3.04 14.18
C TYR A 119 -6.12 -3.79 15.52
N PRO A 120 -7.19 -4.49 15.98
CA PRO A 120 -8.50 -4.64 15.37
C PRO A 120 -9.40 -3.45 15.66
N ARG A 121 -10.20 -3.07 14.65
CA ARG A 121 -10.99 -1.83 14.72
C ARG A 121 -11.95 -1.80 15.89
N VAL A 122 -12.60 -2.94 16.17
CA VAL A 122 -13.57 -3.07 17.27
C VAL A 122 -12.98 -2.82 18.65
N LEU A 123 -11.67 -2.96 18.84
CA LEU A 123 -11.02 -2.76 20.14
C LEU A 123 -10.53 -1.32 20.35
N LEU A 124 -10.38 -0.55 19.27
CA LEU A 124 -9.71 0.75 19.32
C LEU A 124 -10.61 1.87 18.81
N PHE A 125 -11.29 1.70 17.67
CA PHE A 125 -12.16 2.72 17.12
C PHE A 125 -13.49 2.76 17.85
N VAL A 126 -13.99 3.97 18.04
CA VAL A 126 -15.18 4.23 18.84
C VAL A 126 -16.15 5.19 18.16
N GLU A 127 -17.40 5.11 18.61
CA GLU A 127 -18.43 6.09 18.35
C GLU A 127 -19.02 6.57 19.68
N ARG A 128 -19.60 7.77 19.65
CA ARG A 128 -20.22 8.35 20.84
C ARG A 128 -21.41 7.49 21.28
N ALA A 129 -21.39 7.07 22.54
CA ALA A 129 -22.48 6.38 23.19
C ALA A 129 -23.32 7.37 24.02
N SER A 130 -24.54 6.97 24.40
CA SER A 130 -25.39 7.80 25.25
C SER A 130 -24.77 7.93 26.64
N ALA A 131 -24.68 9.15 27.16
CA ALA A 131 -24.14 9.41 28.49
C ALA A 131 -25.05 8.85 29.61
N GLY A 132 -26.28 8.46 29.29
CA GLY A 132 -27.29 8.05 30.27
C GLY A 132 -27.86 9.22 31.07
N PRO A 133 -28.80 8.96 31.99
CA PRO A 133 -29.55 10.00 32.70
C PRO A 133 -28.71 10.81 33.70
N LEU A 134 -27.61 10.25 34.20
CA LEU A 134 -26.71 10.91 35.15
C LEU A 134 -25.58 11.69 34.46
N GLY A 135 -25.48 11.62 33.13
CA GLY A 135 -24.39 12.21 32.38
C GLY A 135 -23.03 11.54 32.65
N VAL A 136 -21.97 12.20 32.21
CA VAL A 136 -20.57 11.81 32.45
C VAL A 136 -19.80 13.00 33.02
N PRO A 137 -18.75 12.78 33.83
CA PRO A 137 -17.89 13.85 34.32
C PRO A 137 -17.32 14.72 33.18
N VAL A 138 -16.97 15.97 33.49
CA VAL A 138 -16.30 16.86 32.54
C VAL A 138 -14.97 16.25 32.10
N GLY A 139 -14.67 16.34 30.80
CA GLY A 139 -13.46 15.76 30.20
C GLY A 139 -13.51 14.24 30.04
N VAL A 140 -14.68 13.62 30.24
CA VAL A 140 -14.94 12.20 30.00
C VAL A 140 -16.10 12.07 29.02
N ARG A 141 -16.01 11.08 28.14
CA ARG A 141 -17.06 10.78 27.16
C ARG A 141 -17.38 9.30 27.15
N ARG A 142 -18.67 8.98 27.20
CA ARG A 142 -19.15 7.61 27.01
C ARG A 142 -19.02 7.24 25.54
N VAL A 143 -18.31 6.16 25.28
CA VAL A 143 -17.98 5.66 23.95
C VAL A 143 -18.25 4.18 23.86
N ARG A 144 -18.55 3.70 22.66
CA ARG A 144 -18.68 2.27 22.36
C ARG A 144 -17.90 1.91 21.10
N SER A 145 -17.52 0.65 20.95
CA SER A 145 -16.79 0.19 19.78
C SER A 145 -17.52 0.53 18.48
N ALA A 146 -16.81 1.16 17.56
CA ALA A 146 -17.30 1.36 16.20
C ALA A 146 -17.31 0.02 15.45
N ARG A 147 -18.46 -0.34 14.89
CA ARG A 147 -18.66 -1.61 14.17
C ARG A 147 -18.71 -1.39 12.67
N SER A 148 -18.16 -2.35 11.91
CA SER A 148 -18.20 -2.32 10.46
C SER A 148 -18.65 -3.65 9.88
N ALA A 149 -19.39 -3.60 8.77
CA ALA A 149 -19.68 -4.79 7.98
C ALA A 149 -18.40 -5.46 7.43
N LEU A 150 -17.30 -4.70 7.37
CA LEU A 150 -15.97 -5.17 6.93
C LEU A 150 -15.17 -5.86 8.05
N ASP A 151 -15.69 -5.91 9.28
CA ASP A 151 -15.03 -6.63 10.37
C ASP A 151 -14.90 -8.12 10.00
N LYS A 152 -13.70 -8.67 10.18
CA LYS A 152 -13.39 -10.06 9.85
C LYS A 152 -13.37 -10.92 11.12
N PRO A 153 -13.70 -12.22 11.04
CA PRO A 153 -13.45 -13.15 12.14
C PRO A 153 -11.96 -13.10 12.57
N PRO A 154 -11.66 -13.23 13.87
CA PRO A 154 -12.59 -13.46 14.98
C PRO A 154 -13.32 -12.19 15.47
N TRP A 155 -12.79 -11.00 15.18
CA TRP A 155 -13.25 -9.71 15.72
C TRP A 155 -14.71 -9.36 15.39
N LYS A 156 -15.20 -9.83 14.25
CA LYS A 156 -16.59 -9.63 13.80
C LYS A 156 -17.63 -10.07 14.84
N HIS A 157 -17.35 -11.13 15.59
CA HIS A 157 -18.29 -11.77 16.51
C HIS A 157 -18.14 -11.30 17.96
N LEU A 158 -17.17 -10.44 18.25
CA LEU A 158 -16.99 -9.89 19.58
C LEU A 158 -18.15 -8.95 19.94
N GLN A 159 -18.47 -8.87 21.22
CA GLN A 159 -19.34 -7.81 21.72
C GLN A 159 -18.60 -6.47 21.66
N SER A 160 -19.34 -5.39 21.44
CA SER A 160 -18.76 -4.05 21.50
C SER A 160 -18.33 -3.75 22.94
N LEU A 161 -17.17 -3.13 23.08
CA LEU A 161 -16.76 -2.48 24.32
C LEU A 161 -17.59 -1.20 24.47
N GLU A 162 -17.92 -0.84 25.69
CA GLU A 162 -18.60 0.41 26.02
C GLU A 162 -18.13 0.87 27.39
N GLU A 163 -17.50 2.05 27.45
CA GLU A 163 -16.97 2.64 28.68
C GLU A 163 -17.08 4.16 28.66
N ALA A 164 -16.86 4.79 29.81
CA ALA A 164 -16.62 6.22 29.90
C ALA A 164 -15.10 6.47 29.91
N VAL A 165 -14.58 7.11 28.87
CA VAL A 165 -13.15 7.32 28.66
C VAL A 165 -12.83 8.80 28.66
N GLU A 166 -11.69 9.18 29.25
CA GLU A 166 -11.20 10.55 29.27
C GLU A 166 -10.98 11.04 27.83
N GLU A 167 -11.53 12.22 27.49
CA GLU A 167 -11.58 12.73 26.12
C GLU A 167 -10.18 12.92 25.50
N ARG A 168 -9.16 13.17 26.33
CA ARG A 168 -7.77 13.31 25.88
C ARG A 168 -7.20 12.05 25.19
N PHE A 169 -7.78 10.88 25.44
CA PHE A 169 -7.36 9.62 24.81
C PHE A 169 -8.22 9.26 23.60
N ILE A 170 -9.26 10.04 23.31
CA ILE A 170 -10.10 9.80 22.15
C ILE A 170 -9.61 10.70 21.02
N LEU A 171 -8.83 10.11 20.12
CA LEU A 171 -8.12 10.85 19.06
C LEU A 171 -8.83 10.72 17.70
N PRO A 172 -8.90 11.81 16.92
CA PRO A 172 -9.37 11.76 15.54
C PRO A 172 -8.32 11.07 14.65
N ILE A 173 -8.76 10.11 13.85
CA ILE A 173 -7.92 9.32 12.96
C ILE A 173 -8.51 9.33 11.56
N HIS A 174 -7.67 9.70 10.60
CA HIS A 174 -7.99 9.54 9.19
C HIS A 174 -7.68 8.12 8.73
N LEU A 175 -8.66 7.52 8.07
CA LEU A 175 -8.55 6.24 7.38
C LEU A 175 -8.58 6.46 5.87
N GLY A 176 -8.20 5.45 5.10
CA GLY A 176 -8.39 5.47 3.64
C GLY A 176 -9.83 5.79 3.22
N SER A 177 -10.83 5.37 4.01
CA SER A 177 -12.26 5.70 3.78
C SER A 177 -12.62 7.16 4.07
N THR A 178 -11.78 7.90 4.80
CA THR A 178 -11.97 9.33 5.11
C THR A 178 -11.15 10.23 4.18
N ILE A 179 -10.38 9.67 3.26
CA ILE A 179 -9.61 10.44 2.26
C ILE A 179 -10.30 10.30 0.91
N THR A 180 -10.72 11.42 0.35
CA THR A 180 -11.36 11.50 -0.97
C THR A 180 -10.53 12.38 -1.91
N PRO A 181 -10.74 12.35 -3.24
CA PRO A 181 -10.02 13.23 -4.14
C PRO A 181 -10.13 14.69 -3.70
N TYR A 182 -8.97 15.32 -3.49
CA TYR A 182 -8.83 16.74 -3.13
C TYR A 182 -9.38 17.17 -1.76
N ARG A 183 -9.85 16.25 -0.90
CA ARG A 183 -10.28 16.59 0.47
C ARG A 183 -10.31 15.40 1.43
N ALA A 184 -10.17 15.69 2.73
CA ALA A 184 -10.50 14.75 3.79
C ALA A 184 -11.98 14.92 4.22
N LEU A 185 -12.63 13.81 4.56
CA LEU A 185 -13.90 13.77 5.28
C LEU A 185 -13.64 13.83 6.78
N ASP A 186 -14.71 13.89 7.57
CA ASP A 186 -14.61 13.84 9.03
C ASP A 186 -13.83 12.59 9.47
N PRO A 187 -12.86 12.75 10.38
CA PRO A 187 -12.10 11.63 10.91
C PRO A 187 -13.02 10.72 11.75
N VAL A 188 -12.61 9.46 11.87
CA VAL A 188 -13.21 8.57 12.88
C VAL A 188 -12.46 8.74 14.19
N GLU A 189 -13.06 8.33 15.30
CA GLU A 189 -12.44 8.42 16.61
C GLU A 189 -11.89 7.07 17.06
N ALA A 190 -10.79 7.06 17.82
CA ALA A 190 -10.31 5.88 18.51
C ALA A 190 -9.74 6.22 19.89
N VAL A 191 -9.81 5.24 20.78
CA VAL A 191 -9.13 5.27 22.09
C VAL A 191 -7.70 4.81 21.88
N ILE A 192 -6.74 5.69 22.13
CA ILE A 192 -5.30 5.42 22.00
C ILE A 192 -4.61 5.82 23.31
N PRO A 193 -3.89 4.91 23.99
CA PRO A 193 -3.22 5.19 25.25
C PRO A 193 -1.89 5.92 24.98
N TRP A 194 -1.97 7.19 24.58
CA TRP A 194 -0.82 8.00 24.22
C TRP A 194 -0.69 9.20 25.16
N ILE A 195 0.47 9.35 25.80
CA ILE A 195 0.82 10.50 26.64
C ILE A 195 2.12 11.12 26.14
N GLY A 196 2.09 12.39 25.75
CA GLY A 196 3.29 13.10 25.27
C GLY A 196 3.88 12.44 24.02
N ASP A 197 5.06 11.85 24.14
CA ASP A 197 5.78 11.16 23.07
C ASP A 197 5.78 9.62 23.21
N ARG A 198 5.06 9.07 24.19
CA ARG A 198 5.07 7.63 24.48
C ARG A 198 3.68 6.99 24.45
N LEU A 199 3.59 5.84 23.78
CA LEU A 199 2.44 4.93 23.92
C LEU A 199 2.57 4.20 25.26
N LEU A 200 1.46 4.04 25.99
CA LEU A 200 1.42 3.26 27.22
C LEU A 200 1.21 1.78 26.88
N ASP A 201 1.95 0.93 27.58
CA ASP A 201 1.74 -0.52 27.58
C ASP A 201 0.63 -0.89 28.58
N ASP A 202 0.22 -2.16 28.57
CA ASP A 202 -0.90 -2.65 29.38
C ASP A 202 -0.61 -2.71 30.89
N ASP A 203 0.67 -2.74 31.27
CA ASP A 203 1.15 -2.76 32.65
C ASP A 203 1.69 -1.41 33.14
N ASP A 204 1.46 -0.32 32.38
CA ASP A 204 1.97 1.00 32.73
C ASP A 204 1.31 1.53 34.02
N PRO A 205 2.09 1.86 35.07
CA PRO A 205 1.53 2.34 36.35
C PRO A 205 0.68 3.60 36.22
N VAL A 206 0.88 4.40 35.16
CA VAL A 206 0.08 5.61 34.92
C VAL A 206 -1.39 5.27 34.62
N LEU A 207 -1.69 4.06 34.17
CA LEU A 207 -3.08 3.62 33.95
C LEU A 207 -3.89 3.60 35.25
N ASP A 208 -3.28 3.36 36.40
CA ASP A 208 -3.96 3.35 37.71
C ASP A 208 -4.59 4.72 38.05
N ASP A 209 -4.01 5.80 37.52
CA ASP A 209 -4.51 7.17 37.69
C ASP A 209 -5.55 7.58 36.62
N ILE A 210 -5.87 6.69 35.68
CA ILE A 210 -6.70 6.96 34.50
C ILE A 210 -7.75 5.85 34.34
N PRO A 211 -8.78 5.85 35.20
CA PRO A 211 -9.68 4.71 35.32
C PRO A 211 -10.48 4.41 34.05
N GLY A 212 -10.88 5.44 33.28
CA GLY A 212 -11.65 5.25 32.06
C GLY A 212 -10.83 4.57 30.96
N LEU A 213 -9.63 5.09 30.70
CA LEU A 213 -8.67 4.47 29.79
C LEU A 213 -8.27 3.07 30.25
N ALA A 214 -7.95 2.88 31.54
CA ALA A 214 -7.54 1.58 32.08
C ALA A 214 -8.64 0.52 31.86
N ALA A 215 -9.89 0.83 32.20
CA ALA A 215 -11.02 -0.07 31.98
C ALA A 215 -11.17 -0.47 30.50
N TRP A 216 -11.05 0.49 29.58
CA TRP A 216 -11.09 0.21 28.15
C TRP A 216 -9.90 -0.65 27.71
N TRP A 217 -8.69 -0.27 28.11
CA TRP A 217 -7.43 -0.86 27.66
C TRP A 217 -7.29 -2.30 28.15
N THR A 218 -7.55 -2.58 29.43
CA THR A 218 -7.52 -3.94 29.99
C THR A 218 -8.49 -4.86 29.27
N ARG A 219 -9.71 -4.40 28.94
CA ARG A 219 -10.69 -5.19 28.18
C ARG A 219 -10.25 -5.42 26.74
N ALA A 220 -9.71 -4.39 26.08
CA ALA A 220 -9.19 -4.48 24.73
C ALA A 220 -8.04 -5.49 24.64
N VAL A 221 -7.05 -5.39 25.52
CA VAL A 221 -5.89 -6.29 25.59
C VAL A 221 -6.33 -7.72 25.89
N SER A 222 -7.25 -7.92 26.84
CA SER A 222 -7.78 -9.26 27.15
C SER A 222 -8.45 -9.92 25.94
N LEU A 223 -9.26 -9.16 25.18
CA LEU A 223 -9.90 -9.67 23.97
C LEU A 223 -8.91 -9.93 22.84
N TRP A 224 -7.88 -9.08 22.73
CA TRP A 224 -6.79 -9.26 21.78
C TRP A 224 -6.02 -10.55 22.04
N GLU A 225 -5.52 -10.75 23.27
CA GLU A 225 -4.76 -11.94 23.65
C GLU A 225 -5.57 -13.23 23.46
N LEU A 226 -6.87 -13.19 23.75
CA LEU A 226 -7.76 -14.34 23.60
C LEU A 226 -8.00 -14.75 22.13
N HIS A 227 -7.98 -13.80 21.19
CA HIS A 227 -8.41 -14.03 19.80
C HIS A 227 -7.32 -13.83 18.75
N ARG A 228 -6.15 -13.30 19.12
CA ARG A 228 -5.04 -13.15 18.19
C ARG A 228 -4.57 -14.51 17.69
N SER A 229 -4.17 -14.56 16.43
CA SER A 229 -3.53 -15.75 15.87
C SER A 229 -2.01 -15.70 16.09
N GLU A 230 -1.32 -16.83 16.00
CA GLU A 230 0.15 -16.90 16.04
C GLU A 230 0.83 -16.02 14.96
N ARG A 231 0.13 -15.71 13.87
CA ARG A 231 0.60 -14.80 12.81
C ARG A 231 0.33 -13.32 13.10
N SER A 232 -0.41 -13.00 14.16
CA SER A 232 -0.69 -11.62 14.57
C SER A 232 0.53 -11.12 15.32
N THR A 233 1.36 -10.33 14.65
CA THR A 233 2.52 -9.66 15.25
C THR A 233 2.12 -8.23 15.59
N LEU A 234 2.50 -7.79 16.80
CA LEU A 234 2.56 -6.37 17.16
C LEU A 234 3.61 -5.66 16.29
#